data_AF-A0A919HZP3-F1
#
_entry.id   AF-A0A919HZP3-F1
#
_cell.length_a   1.000
_cell.length_b   1.000
_cell.length_c   1.000
_cell.angle_alpha   90.00
_cell.angle_beta   90.00
_cell.angle_gamma   90.00
#
_symmetry.space_group_name_H-M   'P 1'
#
loop_
_entity.id
_entity.type
_entity.pdbx_description
1 polymer ?
#
loop_
_entity_poly.entity_id
_entity_poly.type
_entity_poly.pdbx_seq_one_letter_code
_entity_poly.pdbx_strand_id
1 'polypeptide(L)'
;MAIAERTLAAQFNRPGHEIIDHHTWVFMGDGCLMEGISHEACSLAGTLGLGKLIGFYDHNGISIDGKTEGWFSDDTAERFRAYHWHVIGDIDGHDPQAIKQAITEAQAVKDKPSLIICRTIIGFGSPNKAGSEESHGAALGEKEVALARQQLGWKYPPFEIPKEIYAGWDARPRGEKAEHARNEKFAAYQQQFPELAAELTRRMNGALPEDFAATARDYVAKLQAEPAKIASRKASQNALNAYGPHLPELLGGSADLAPSNLTIWSGSTSIKEDPAGNYIHYGVREFGMTAVANGIALHGGFIPYTSTFLMFVEYARNAARMAALMKARQIMVYTHDSIGLGEDGPTHRRWNSWPVCG
;
A
#
# COMPACT_ATOMS: atom_id res chain seq x y z
N MET A 1 1.01 -0.92 2.89
CA MET A 1 2.03 -0.64 3.92
C MET A 1 1.40 -0.16 5.22
N ALA A 2 0.76 1.01 5.28
CA ALA A 2 0.16 1.53 6.53
C ALA A 2 -0.86 0.59 7.22
N ILE A 3 -1.69 -0.12 6.44
CA ILE A 3 -2.58 -1.16 6.99
C ILE A 3 -1.78 -2.27 7.67
N ALA A 4 -0.70 -2.74 7.04
CA ALA A 4 0.12 -3.83 7.57
C ALA A 4 0.87 -3.40 8.84
N GLU A 5 1.41 -2.19 8.89
CA GLU A 5 2.03 -1.64 10.10
C GLU A 5 1.04 -1.63 11.26
N ARG A 6 -0.15 -1.06 11.05
CA ARG A 6 -1.16 -0.95 12.10
C ARG A 6 -1.64 -2.31 12.59
N THR A 7 -1.92 -3.23 11.67
CA THR A 7 -2.41 -4.56 12.03
C THR A 7 -1.34 -5.40 12.71
N LEU A 8 -0.08 -5.35 12.27
CA LEU A 8 1.00 -6.00 13.00
C LEU A 8 1.24 -5.37 14.38
N ALA A 9 1.22 -4.05 14.48
CA ALA A 9 1.36 -3.36 15.77
C ALA A 9 0.27 -3.82 16.75
N ALA A 10 -0.98 -3.90 16.29
CA ALA A 10 -2.08 -4.41 17.11
C ALA A 10 -1.92 -5.89 17.50
N GLN A 11 -1.36 -6.73 16.63
CA GLN A 11 -1.13 -8.15 16.92
C GLN A 11 0.04 -8.37 17.90
N PHE A 12 1.12 -7.59 17.78
CA PHE A 12 2.40 -7.90 18.43
C PHE A 12 2.85 -6.90 19.50
N ASN A 13 2.48 -5.62 19.44
CA ASN A 13 2.86 -4.71 20.52
C ASN A 13 2.20 -5.14 21.85
N ARG A 14 2.90 -4.93 22.96
CA ARG A 14 2.45 -5.25 24.31
C ARG A 14 2.72 -4.05 25.22
N PRO A 15 2.05 -3.91 26.39
CA PRO A 15 2.35 -2.83 27.33
C PRO A 15 3.84 -2.78 27.66
N GLY A 16 4.48 -1.62 27.44
CA GLY A 16 5.92 -1.44 27.60
C GLY A 16 6.81 -1.89 26.43
N HIS A 17 6.22 -2.47 25.37
CA HIS A 17 6.93 -2.98 24.19
C HIS A 17 6.23 -2.61 22.88
N GLU A 18 6.61 -1.44 22.35
CA GLU A 18 6.25 -0.99 21.00
C GLU A 18 7.37 -1.36 20.04
N ILE A 19 7.29 -2.56 19.47
CA ILE A 19 8.28 -3.11 18.54
C ILE A 19 7.95 -2.83 17.07
N ILE A 20 6.70 -2.47 16.79
CA ILE A 20 6.22 -2.04 15.47
C ILE A 20 5.63 -0.64 15.63
N ASP A 21 6.40 0.34 15.16
CA ASP A 21 6.04 1.76 15.22
C ASP A 21 6.80 2.53 14.14
N HIS A 22 6.21 2.64 12.95
CA HIS A 22 6.80 3.39 11.86
C HIS A 22 5.76 4.05 10.96
N HIS A 23 6.18 5.11 10.27
CA HIS A 23 5.33 5.85 9.35
C HIS A 23 5.41 5.30 7.93
N THR A 24 4.36 5.52 7.16
CA THR A 24 4.34 5.37 5.70
C THR A 24 4.27 6.77 5.07
N TRP A 25 5.29 7.13 4.29
CA TRP A 25 5.38 8.43 3.61
C TRP A 25 5.17 8.24 2.11
N VAL A 26 4.38 9.10 1.48
CA VAL A 26 4.07 9.02 0.04
C VAL A 26 4.22 10.38 -0.60
N PHE A 27 4.91 10.46 -1.75
CA PHE A 27 4.84 11.62 -2.64
C PHE A 27 3.89 11.31 -3.79
N MET A 28 3.06 12.27 -4.15
CA MET A 28 2.04 12.16 -5.20
C MET A 28 2.01 13.47 -6.00
N GLY A 29 1.71 13.39 -7.29
CA GLY A 29 1.45 14.56 -8.13
C GLY A 29 0.02 14.56 -8.67
N ASP A 30 -0.30 15.54 -9.51
CA ASP A 30 -1.62 15.68 -10.14
C ASP A 30 -2.10 14.41 -10.85
N GLY A 31 -1.19 13.75 -11.58
CA GLY A 31 -1.48 12.48 -12.27
C GLY A 31 -1.99 11.39 -11.32
N CYS A 32 -1.41 11.29 -10.12
CA CYS A 32 -1.89 10.34 -9.12
C CYS A 32 -3.29 10.70 -8.63
N LEU A 33 -3.58 11.99 -8.46
CA LEU A 33 -4.85 12.46 -7.88
C LEU A 33 -6.00 12.46 -8.89
N MET A 34 -5.72 12.52 -10.19
CA MET A 34 -6.70 12.31 -11.25
C MET A 34 -7.10 10.83 -11.41
N GLU A 35 -6.18 9.90 -11.13
CA GLU A 35 -6.45 8.47 -11.26
C GLU A 35 -7.47 7.97 -10.24
N GLY A 36 -8.46 7.21 -10.71
CA GLY A 36 -9.57 6.71 -9.88
C GLY A 36 -9.15 5.80 -8.73
N ILE A 37 -8.01 5.12 -8.87
CA ILE A 37 -7.44 4.31 -7.78
C ILE A 37 -7.08 5.15 -6.54
N SER A 38 -6.79 6.44 -6.70
CA SER A 38 -6.54 7.34 -5.56
C SER A 38 -7.80 7.56 -4.74
N HIS A 39 -8.97 7.72 -5.39
CA HIS A 39 -10.26 7.78 -4.70
C HIS A 39 -10.49 6.49 -3.89
N GLU A 40 -10.31 5.34 -4.51
CA GLU A 40 -10.49 4.04 -3.86
C GLU A 40 -9.61 3.88 -2.61
N ALA A 41 -8.29 4.06 -2.76
CA ALA A 41 -7.34 3.85 -1.70
C ALA A 41 -7.44 4.91 -0.59
N CYS A 42 -7.62 6.19 -0.94
CA CYS A 42 -7.72 7.28 0.05
C CYS A 42 -9.05 7.22 0.82
N SER A 43 -10.15 6.88 0.15
CA SER A 43 -11.45 6.67 0.81
C SER A 43 -11.36 5.54 1.86
N LEU A 44 -10.74 4.41 1.50
CA LEU A 44 -10.53 3.29 2.43
C LEU A 44 -9.57 3.66 3.57
N ALA A 45 -8.47 4.36 3.27
CA ALA A 45 -7.50 4.79 4.28
C ALA A 45 -8.13 5.69 5.36
N GLY A 46 -9.01 6.61 4.96
CA GLY A 46 -9.75 7.45 5.88
C GLY A 46 -10.78 6.67 6.70
N THR A 47 -11.52 5.74 6.07
CA THR A 47 -12.42 4.83 6.78
C THR A 47 -11.70 4.04 7.86
N LEU A 48 -10.48 3.60 7.57
CA LEU A 48 -9.66 2.86 8.52
C LEU A 48 -9.05 3.78 9.59
N GLY A 49 -8.81 5.06 9.34
CA GLY A 49 -8.14 5.96 10.30
C GLY A 49 -6.64 5.70 10.40
N LEU A 50 -5.96 5.63 9.25
CA LEU A 50 -4.52 5.32 9.17
C LEU A 50 -3.63 6.52 9.56
N GLY A 51 -3.55 6.85 10.85
CA GLY A 51 -2.81 8.02 11.36
C GLY A 51 -1.31 8.09 11.05
N LYS A 52 -0.67 6.96 10.73
CA LYS A 52 0.75 6.91 10.35
C LYS A 52 0.99 6.98 8.83
N LEU A 53 -0.07 7.21 8.04
CA LEU A 53 0.02 7.47 6.60
C LEU A 53 0.04 8.98 6.36
N ILE A 54 1.15 9.48 5.81
CA ILE A 54 1.32 10.90 5.49
C ILE A 54 1.71 11.02 4.01
N GLY A 55 0.84 11.68 3.24
CA GLY A 55 1.04 11.99 1.84
C GLY A 55 1.46 13.45 1.64
N PHE A 56 2.37 13.68 0.71
CA PHE A 56 2.70 15.00 0.19
C PHE A 56 2.20 15.08 -1.24
N TYR A 57 1.36 16.07 -1.50
CA TYR A 57 0.92 16.40 -2.85
C TYR A 57 1.80 17.51 -3.40
N ASP A 58 2.57 17.17 -4.44
CA ASP A 58 3.32 18.11 -5.27
C ASP A 58 2.34 18.90 -6.15
N HIS A 59 1.79 19.97 -5.59
CA HIS A 59 0.82 20.84 -6.25
C HIS A 59 1.57 21.89 -7.08
N ASN A 60 2.04 21.46 -8.25
CA ASN A 60 2.84 22.30 -9.15
C ASN A 60 2.03 22.90 -10.33
N GLY A 61 0.79 22.44 -10.54
CA GLY A 61 -0.15 22.96 -11.54
C GLY A 61 0.13 22.52 -12.99
N ILE A 62 1.01 21.55 -13.19
CA ILE A 62 1.47 21.09 -14.51
C ILE A 62 1.32 19.57 -14.63
N SER A 63 0.77 19.14 -15.76
CA SER A 63 0.85 17.76 -16.24
C SER A 63 1.47 17.72 -17.64
N ILE A 64 1.51 16.56 -18.28
CA ILE A 64 2.20 16.38 -19.58
C ILE A 64 1.64 17.32 -20.65
N ASP A 65 0.32 17.48 -20.70
CA ASP A 65 -0.36 18.31 -21.72
C ASP A 65 -0.30 19.81 -21.39
N GLY A 66 0.35 20.20 -20.28
CA GLY A 66 0.45 21.59 -19.84
C GLY A 66 -0.26 21.84 -18.50
N LYS A 67 -0.82 23.05 -18.36
CA LYS A 67 -1.50 23.50 -17.13
C LYS A 67 -2.74 22.67 -16.84
N THR A 68 -2.85 22.19 -15.60
CA THR A 68 -3.89 21.24 -15.19
C THR A 68 -5.31 21.81 -15.18
N GLU A 69 -5.49 23.13 -15.03
CA GLU A 69 -6.79 23.81 -14.93
C GLU A 69 -7.79 23.44 -16.04
N GLY A 70 -7.30 23.04 -17.23
CA GLY A 70 -8.13 22.64 -18.36
C GLY A 70 -8.83 21.28 -18.22
N TRP A 71 -8.33 20.38 -17.36
CA TRP A 71 -8.85 19.01 -17.19
C TRP A 71 -8.87 18.52 -15.74
N PHE A 72 -8.30 19.26 -14.81
CA PHE A 72 -8.27 18.95 -13.39
C PHE A 72 -8.48 20.23 -12.57
N SER A 73 -9.69 20.36 -12.02
CA SER A 73 -10.16 21.51 -11.26
C SER A 73 -10.83 21.13 -9.94
N ASP A 74 -10.55 19.92 -9.44
CA ASP A 74 -11.02 19.46 -8.14
C ASP A 74 -10.52 20.39 -7.03
N ASP A 75 -11.39 20.72 -6.08
CA ASP A 75 -10.93 21.10 -4.75
C ASP A 75 -10.38 19.86 -4.04
N THR A 76 -9.09 19.62 -4.25
CA THR A 76 -8.39 18.46 -3.70
C THR A 76 -8.42 18.46 -2.17
N ALA A 77 -8.35 19.63 -1.53
CA ALA A 77 -8.39 19.71 -0.07
C ALA A 77 -9.76 19.25 0.46
N GLU A 78 -10.85 19.77 -0.10
CA GLU A 78 -12.21 19.35 0.26
C GLU A 78 -12.47 17.87 -0.05
N ARG A 79 -11.98 17.38 -1.19
CA ARG A 79 -12.07 15.96 -1.54
C ARG A 79 -11.44 15.05 -0.48
N PHE A 80 -10.24 15.41 0.01
CA PHE A 80 -9.57 14.64 1.05
C PHE A 80 -10.21 14.80 2.44
N ARG A 81 -10.71 16.00 2.77
CA ARG A 81 -11.53 16.20 3.99
C ARG A 81 -12.78 15.32 3.97
N ALA A 82 -13.44 15.19 2.81
CA ALA A 82 -14.59 14.31 2.62
C ALA A 82 -14.23 12.82 2.80
N TYR A 83 -12.99 12.42 2.53
CA TYR A 83 -12.49 11.08 2.88
C TYR A 83 -12.09 10.95 4.36
N HIS A 84 -12.30 11.95 5.21
CA HIS A 84 -11.86 11.99 6.61
C HIS A 84 -10.33 12.05 6.81
N TRP A 85 -9.61 12.69 5.89
CA TRP A 85 -8.18 12.98 6.06
C TRP A 85 -7.98 14.28 6.84
N HIS A 86 -6.85 14.35 7.54
CA HIS A 86 -6.29 15.63 7.98
C HIS A 86 -5.59 16.30 6.79
N VAL A 87 -5.90 17.56 6.50
CA VAL A 87 -5.37 18.26 5.33
C VAL A 87 -4.67 19.54 5.78
N ILE A 88 -3.40 19.66 5.43
CA ILE A 88 -2.55 20.83 5.72
C ILE A 88 -2.18 21.48 4.40
N GLY A 89 -2.38 22.80 4.29
CA GLY A 89 -1.96 23.60 3.14
C GLY A 89 -3.08 24.40 2.47
N ASP A 90 -2.81 25.07 1.36
CA ASP A 90 -1.54 25.03 0.60
C ASP A 90 -0.35 25.66 1.35
N ILE A 91 0.76 24.91 1.51
CA ILE A 91 2.03 25.43 2.07
C ILE A 91 3.04 25.74 0.97
N ASP A 92 4.01 26.62 1.23
CA ASP A 92 5.16 26.82 0.33
C ASP A 92 6.07 25.59 0.37
N GLY A 93 6.07 24.82 -0.71
CA GLY A 93 6.89 23.61 -0.87
C GLY A 93 8.38 23.88 -1.09
N HIS A 94 8.81 25.15 -1.13
CA HIS A 94 10.22 25.55 -1.16
C HIS A 94 10.69 26.20 0.15
N ASP A 95 9.83 26.28 1.18
CA ASP A 95 10.21 26.69 2.54
C ASP A 95 10.40 25.46 3.45
N PRO A 96 11.65 25.11 3.82
CA PRO A 96 11.93 23.98 4.69
C PRO A 96 11.29 24.10 6.09
N GLN A 97 11.04 25.32 6.59
CA GLN A 97 10.40 25.50 7.90
C GLN A 97 8.90 25.21 7.84
N ALA A 98 8.21 25.70 6.80
CA ALA A 98 6.80 25.37 6.57
C ALA A 98 6.59 23.85 6.44
N ILE A 99 7.44 23.18 5.64
CA ILE A 99 7.38 21.72 5.47
C ILE A 99 7.60 21.01 6.80
N LYS A 100 8.61 21.42 7.59
CA LYS A 100 8.91 20.82 8.89
C LYS A 100 7.74 20.98 9.88
N GLN A 101 7.10 22.15 9.90
CA GLN A 101 5.93 22.41 10.74
C GLN A 101 4.77 21.51 10.34
N ALA A 102 4.47 21.43 9.03
CA ALA A 102 3.42 20.56 8.50
C ALA A 102 3.66 19.07 8.80
N ILE A 103 4.90 18.60 8.70
CA ILE A 103 5.26 17.22 9.09
C ILE A 103 4.99 16.99 10.58
N THR A 104 5.39 17.93 11.44
CA THR A 104 5.19 17.82 12.90
C THR A 104 3.70 17.80 13.25
N GLU A 105 2.91 18.65 12.61
CA GLU A 105 1.46 18.70 12.76
C GLU A 105 0.79 17.40 12.28
N ALA A 106 1.14 16.91 11.09
CA ALA A 106 0.63 15.66 10.56
C ALA A 106 0.94 14.46 11.46
N GLN A 107 2.16 14.41 12.02
CA GLN A 107 2.56 13.36 12.96
C GLN A 107 1.80 13.42 14.29
N ALA A 108 1.28 14.58 14.69
CA ALA A 108 0.49 14.72 15.92
C ALA A 108 -0.93 14.14 15.78
N VAL A 109 -1.46 14.07 14.56
CA VAL A 109 -2.77 13.48 14.27
C VAL A 109 -2.65 11.96 14.16
N LYS A 110 -3.27 11.23 15.08
CA LYS A 110 -3.11 9.77 15.22
C LYS A 110 -4.29 8.95 14.69
N ASP A 111 -5.43 9.57 14.49
CA ASP A 111 -6.70 8.93 14.13
C ASP A 111 -7.09 9.12 12.66
N LYS A 112 -6.32 9.92 11.90
CA LYS A 112 -6.58 10.22 10.48
C LYS A 112 -5.29 10.22 9.66
N PRO A 113 -5.30 9.65 8.44
CA PRO A 113 -4.21 9.90 7.50
C PRO A 113 -4.10 11.39 7.18
N SER A 114 -2.90 11.87 6.86
CA SER A 114 -2.64 13.27 6.56
C SER A 114 -2.24 13.50 5.10
N LEU A 115 -2.79 14.55 4.49
CA LEU A 115 -2.35 15.10 3.21
C LEU A 115 -1.73 16.48 3.45
N ILE A 116 -0.48 16.66 3.05
CA ILE A 116 0.20 17.95 3.04
C ILE A 116 0.22 18.43 1.58
N ILE A 117 -0.46 19.54 1.29
CA ILE A 117 -0.50 20.14 -0.05
C ILE A 117 0.64 21.14 -0.17
N CYS A 118 1.66 20.78 -0.93
CA CYS A 118 2.86 21.58 -1.14
C CYS A 118 2.76 22.31 -2.47
N ARG A 119 2.63 23.63 -2.45
CA ARG A 119 2.77 24.43 -3.67
C ARG A 119 4.23 24.49 -4.07
N THR A 120 4.54 23.97 -5.25
CA THR A 120 5.90 23.93 -5.78
C THR A 120 5.93 24.54 -7.18
N ILE A 121 7.13 24.60 -7.76
CA ILE A 121 7.35 25.03 -9.14
C ILE A 121 8.10 23.87 -9.80
N ILE A 122 7.46 23.20 -10.75
CA ILE A 122 8.13 22.15 -11.53
C ILE A 122 9.37 22.73 -12.20
N GLY A 123 10.49 21.99 -12.18
CA GLY A 123 11.75 22.48 -12.73
C GLY A 123 12.37 23.68 -11.99
N PHE A 124 12.02 23.90 -10.72
CA PHE A 124 12.56 24.99 -9.89
C PHE A 124 14.08 25.16 -10.08
N GLY A 125 14.48 26.40 -10.34
CA GLY A 125 15.87 26.77 -10.63
C GLY A 125 16.17 26.95 -12.11
N SER A 126 15.42 26.33 -13.03
CA SER A 126 15.55 26.58 -14.48
C SER A 126 14.92 27.92 -14.87
N PRO A 127 15.69 28.90 -15.39
CA PRO A 127 15.12 30.21 -15.73
C PRO A 127 14.10 30.17 -16.88
N ASN A 128 14.26 29.24 -17.83
CA ASN A 128 13.41 29.20 -19.03
C ASN A 128 12.35 28.10 -19.01
N LYS A 129 12.49 27.06 -18.18
CA LYS A 129 11.58 25.91 -18.16
C LYS A 129 10.87 25.68 -16.82
N ALA A 130 11.20 26.43 -15.77
CA ALA A 130 10.48 26.33 -14.50
C ALA A 130 9.00 26.73 -14.69
N GLY A 131 8.10 25.95 -14.10
CA GLY A 131 6.65 26.19 -14.20
C GLY A 131 6.03 25.76 -15.54
N SER A 132 6.75 25.00 -16.36
CA SER A 132 6.26 24.48 -17.66
C SER A 132 6.44 22.96 -17.75
N GLU A 133 5.53 22.34 -18.50
CA GLU A 133 5.53 20.95 -18.94
C GLU A 133 6.83 20.54 -19.66
N GLU A 134 7.56 21.51 -20.25
CA GLU A 134 8.86 21.26 -20.88
C GLU A 134 9.91 20.73 -19.89
N SER A 135 9.72 20.92 -18.59
CA SER A 135 10.59 20.40 -17.53
C SER A 135 10.20 19.01 -17.02
N HIS A 136 9.10 18.41 -17.49
CA HIS A 136 8.55 17.16 -16.96
C HIS A 136 9.31 15.92 -17.41
N GLY A 137 9.41 15.70 -18.73
CA GLY A 137 9.80 14.40 -19.30
C GLY A 137 11.07 14.42 -20.17
N ALA A 138 11.72 15.58 -20.32
CA ALA A 138 12.87 15.76 -21.19
C ALA A 138 14.06 16.38 -20.45
N ALA A 139 15.27 16.03 -20.87
CA ALA A 139 16.48 16.67 -20.36
C ALA A 139 16.45 18.18 -20.65
N LEU A 140 16.85 19.00 -19.67
CA LEU A 140 16.84 20.47 -19.81
C LEU A 140 17.74 20.96 -20.97
N GLY A 141 18.85 20.26 -21.21
CA GLY A 141 19.90 20.62 -22.17
C GLY A 141 21.03 21.42 -21.51
N GLU A 142 22.26 21.27 -22.01
CA GLU A 142 23.48 21.79 -21.36
C GLU A 142 23.43 23.29 -21.05
N LYS A 143 22.91 24.10 -21.99
CA LYS A 143 22.76 25.54 -21.80
C LYS A 143 21.82 25.87 -20.65
N GLU A 144 20.67 25.21 -20.59
CA GLU A 144 19.68 25.44 -19.54
C GLU A 144 20.19 24.96 -18.18
N VAL A 145 20.92 23.84 -18.14
CA VAL A 145 21.56 23.35 -16.92
C VAL A 145 22.59 24.36 -16.39
N ALA A 146 23.37 25.01 -17.27
CA ALA A 146 24.33 26.03 -16.85
C ALA A 146 23.63 27.26 -16.24
N LEU A 147 22.52 27.71 -16.84
CA LEU A 147 21.69 28.78 -16.31
C LEU A 147 21.04 28.40 -14.97
N ALA A 148 20.53 27.18 -14.85
CA ALA A 148 19.95 26.69 -13.60
C ALA A 148 20.98 26.63 -12.46
N ARG A 149 22.21 26.19 -12.75
CA ARG A 149 23.32 26.24 -11.78
C ARG A 149 23.61 27.66 -11.31
N GLN A 150 23.64 28.63 -12.23
CA GLN A 150 23.83 30.04 -11.88
C GLN A 150 22.68 30.55 -10.98
N GLN A 151 21.43 30.25 -11.33
CA GLN A 151 20.24 30.64 -10.56
C GLN A 151 20.24 30.05 -9.14
N LEU A 152 20.63 28.78 -9.00
CA LEU A 152 20.68 28.08 -7.72
C LEU A 152 21.96 28.36 -6.91
N GLY A 153 22.92 29.11 -7.46
CA GLY A 153 24.25 29.29 -6.86
C GLY A 153 25.06 27.99 -6.77
N TRP A 154 24.73 26.98 -7.59
CA TRP A 154 25.39 25.68 -7.58
C TRP A 154 26.66 25.69 -8.44
N LYS A 155 27.82 25.81 -7.79
CA LYS A 155 29.13 25.94 -8.44
C LYS A 155 29.84 24.62 -8.79
N TYR A 156 29.30 23.48 -8.40
CA TYR A 156 29.98 22.20 -8.55
C TYR A 156 29.67 21.53 -9.91
N PRO A 157 30.67 20.90 -10.56
CA PRO A 157 30.51 20.12 -11.79
C PRO A 157 29.45 18.99 -11.69
N PRO A 158 29.03 18.42 -12.84
CA PRO A 158 28.17 17.25 -12.84
C PRO A 158 28.75 16.10 -11.99
N PHE A 159 27.91 15.53 -11.12
CA PHE A 159 28.26 14.42 -10.22
C PHE A 159 29.34 14.73 -9.18
N GLU A 160 29.73 16.00 -9.00
CA GLU A 160 30.58 16.43 -7.90
C GLU A 160 29.73 16.92 -6.73
N ILE A 161 29.84 16.23 -5.59
CA ILE A 161 29.16 16.60 -4.35
C ILE A 161 30.22 16.91 -3.29
N PRO A 162 30.19 18.10 -2.68
CA PRO A 162 31.15 18.51 -1.65
C PRO A 162 31.06 17.65 -0.40
N LYS A 163 32.19 17.54 0.33
CA LYS A 163 32.27 16.75 1.56
C LYS A 163 31.32 17.25 2.65
N GLU A 164 31.15 18.57 2.76
CA GLU A 164 30.25 19.21 3.71
C GLU A 164 28.77 18.90 3.43
N ILE A 165 28.38 18.82 2.15
CA ILE A 165 27.03 18.42 1.76
C ILE A 165 26.83 16.93 2.06
N TYR A 166 27.79 16.07 1.68
CA TYR A 166 27.74 14.64 2.04
C TYR A 166 27.62 14.43 3.55
N ALA A 167 28.40 15.15 4.36
CA ALA A 167 28.36 15.05 5.81
C ALA A 167 27.01 15.48 6.38
N GLY A 168 26.36 16.50 5.80
CA GLY A 168 25.02 16.92 6.19
C GLY A 168 23.90 15.92 5.82
N TRP A 169 24.13 15.09 4.80
CA TRP A 169 23.16 14.09 4.31
C TRP A 169 23.42 12.67 4.83
N ASP A 170 24.59 12.38 5.40
CA ASP A 170 24.95 11.05 5.88
C ASP A 170 24.05 10.59 7.04
N ALA A 171 23.12 9.69 6.71
CA ALA A 171 22.18 9.13 7.67
C ALA A 171 22.67 7.84 8.33
N ARG A 172 23.85 7.30 7.97
CA ARG A 172 24.34 6.02 8.51
C ARG A 172 24.46 6.03 10.04
N PRO A 173 25.07 7.05 10.70
CA PRO A 173 25.18 7.04 12.16
C PRO A 173 23.81 7.10 12.86
N ARG A 174 22.86 7.87 12.29
CA ARG A 174 21.49 7.96 12.79
C ARG A 174 20.74 6.64 12.59
N GLY A 175 20.91 6.00 11.44
CA GLY A 175 20.33 4.71 11.10
C GLY A 175 20.83 3.59 12.01
N GLU A 176 22.15 3.46 12.17
CA GLU A 176 22.77 2.49 13.07
C GLU A 176 22.27 2.66 14.51
N LYS A 177 22.21 3.90 15.00
CA LYS A 177 21.69 4.18 16.35
C LYS A 177 20.21 3.77 16.50
N ALA A 178 19.37 4.10 15.51
CA ALA A 178 17.95 3.76 15.54
C ALA A 178 17.72 2.25 15.45
N GLU A 179 18.46 1.56 14.59
CA GLU A 179 18.40 0.12 14.43
C GLU A 179 18.91 -0.61 15.68
N HIS A 180 20.03 -0.15 16.27
CA HIS A 180 20.55 -0.70 17.52
C HIS A 180 19.52 -0.58 18.64
N ALA A 181 18.93 0.60 18.84
CA ALA A 181 17.89 0.81 19.84
C ALA A 181 16.64 -0.07 19.58
N ARG A 182 16.28 -0.28 18.30
CA ARG A 182 15.19 -1.21 17.92
C ARG A 182 15.55 -2.66 18.27
N ASN A 183 16.79 -3.08 18.02
CA ASN A 183 17.26 -4.44 18.30
C ASN A 183 17.30 -4.70 19.81
N GLU A 184 17.70 -3.72 20.63
CA GLU A 184 17.62 -3.81 22.10
C GLU A 184 16.16 -3.95 22.57
N LYS A 185 15.24 -3.13 22.04
CA LYS A 185 13.79 -3.27 22.32
C LYS A 185 13.27 -4.65 21.95
N PHE A 186 13.65 -5.16 20.78
CA PHE A 186 13.21 -6.48 20.32
C PHE A 186 13.81 -7.61 21.15
N ALA A 187 15.05 -7.50 21.60
CA ALA A 187 15.66 -8.47 22.51
C ALA A 187 14.93 -8.52 23.86
N ALA A 188 14.57 -7.36 24.43
CA ALA A 188 13.75 -7.29 25.64
C ALA A 188 12.35 -7.87 25.44
N TYR A 189 11.73 -7.60 24.29
CA TYR A 189 10.45 -8.18 23.90
C TYR A 189 10.54 -9.70 23.78
N GLN A 190 11.59 -10.23 23.16
CA GLN A 190 11.79 -11.68 23.00
C GLN A 190 11.97 -12.41 24.33
N GLN A 191 12.62 -11.77 25.32
CA GLN A 191 12.75 -12.36 26.66
C GLN A 191 11.40 -12.48 27.38
N GLN A 192 10.50 -11.51 27.19
CA GLN A 192 9.20 -11.48 27.87
C GLN A 192 8.10 -12.21 27.09
N PHE A 193 8.18 -12.23 25.76
CA PHE A 193 7.17 -12.77 24.85
C PHE A 193 7.81 -13.68 23.78
N PRO A 194 8.48 -14.78 24.19
CA PRO A 194 9.30 -15.60 23.29
C PRO A 194 8.50 -16.19 22.12
N GLU A 195 7.28 -16.65 22.37
CA GLU A 195 6.41 -17.22 21.32
C GLU A 195 6.00 -16.17 20.29
N LEU A 196 5.58 -14.97 20.74
CA LEU A 196 5.21 -13.89 19.84
C LEU A 196 6.40 -13.33 19.06
N ALA A 197 7.59 -13.31 19.66
CA ALA A 197 8.81 -12.88 18.99
C ALA A 197 9.27 -13.89 17.92
N ALA A 198 9.16 -15.19 18.21
CA ALA A 198 9.41 -16.24 17.22
C ALA A 198 8.42 -16.14 16.05
N GLU A 199 7.14 -15.94 16.37
CA GLU A 199 6.08 -15.81 15.37
C GLU A 199 6.23 -14.56 14.49
N LEU A 200 6.55 -13.40 15.08
CA LEU A 200 6.84 -12.19 14.31
C LEU A 200 8.05 -12.41 13.40
N THR A 201 9.15 -12.96 13.92
CA THR A 201 10.36 -13.25 13.13
C THR A 201 10.05 -14.16 11.95
N ARG A 202 9.30 -15.25 12.18
CA ARG A 202 8.87 -16.18 11.12
C ARG A 202 8.10 -15.46 10.02
N ARG A 203 7.10 -14.66 10.41
CA ARG A 203 6.24 -13.92 9.47
C ARG A 203 6.99 -12.84 8.70
N MET A 204 7.91 -12.12 9.35
CA MET A 204 8.76 -11.11 8.70
C MET A 204 9.74 -11.73 7.71
N ASN A 205 10.22 -12.94 7.98
CA ASN A 205 11.04 -13.71 7.05
C ASN A 205 10.23 -14.37 5.90
N GLY A 206 8.89 -14.24 5.93
CA GLY A 206 8.00 -14.86 4.95
C GLY A 206 7.96 -16.39 5.03
N ALA A 207 8.49 -17.00 6.08
CA ALA A 207 8.44 -18.45 6.29
C ALA A 207 7.03 -18.90 6.67
N LEU A 208 6.61 -20.07 6.21
CA LEU A 208 5.38 -20.73 6.68
C LEU A 208 5.67 -21.49 8.00
N PRO A 209 4.65 -21.85 8.79
CA PRO A 209 4.83 -22.77 9.91
C PRO A 209 5.43 -24.10 9.43
N GLU A 210 6.29 -24.72 10.25
CA GLU A 210 7.04 -25.92 9.87
C GLU A 210 6.13 -27.12 9.52
N ASP A 211 5.01 -27.25 10.21
CA ASP A 211 4.04 -28.33 10.03
C ASP A 211 3.04 -28.08 8.89
N PHE A 212 2.97 -26.85 8.35
CA PHE A 212 1.94 -26.46 7.40
C PHE A 212 1.92 -27.34 6.14
N ALA A 213 3.08 -27.74 5.63
CA ALA A 213 3.16 -28.61 4.44
C ALA A 213 2.62 -30.03 4.70
N ALA A 214 2.73 -30.55 5.93
CA ALA A 214 2.11 -31.81 6.31
C ALA A 214 0.59 -31.62 6.45
N THR A 215 0.15 -30.61 7.20
CA THR A 215 -1.27 -30.25 7.36
C THR A 215 -1.99 -30.09 6.03
N ALA A 216 -1.37 -29.39 5.06
CA ALA A 216 -1.94 -29.20 3.73
C ALA A 216 -2.07 -30.51 2.93
N ARG A 217 -1.07 -31.40 3.00
CA ARG A 217 -1.11 -32.71 2.33
C ARG A 217 -2.19 -33.61 2.92
N ASP A 218 -2.28 -33.66 4.25
CA ASP A 218 -3.28 -34.48 4.96
C ASP A 218 -4.70 -34.00 4.65
N TYR A 219 -4.91 -32.68 4.59
CA TYR A 219 -6.19 -32.11 4.19
C TYR A 219 -6.57 -32.48 2.76
N VAL A 220 -5.64 -32.41 1.80
CA VAL A 220 -5.88 -32.82 0.41
C VAL A 220 -6.18 -34.33 0.32
N ALA A 221 -5.43 -35.17 1.03
CA ALA A 221 -5.67 -36.61 1.08
C ALA A 221 -7.05 -36.94 1.65
N LYS A 222 -7.47 -36.24 2.70
CA LYS A 222 -8.83 -36.37 3.26
C LYS A 222 -9.91 -36.03 2.23
N LEU A 223 -9.78 -34.91 1.52
CA LEU A 223 -10.75 -34.51 0.49
C LEU A 223 -10.85 -35.55 -0.65
N GLN A 224 -9.72 -36.19 -0.99
CA GLN A 224 -9.71 -37.25 -1.99
C GLN A 224 -10.41 -38.53 -1.51
N ALA A 225 -10.30 -38.85 -0.21
CA ALA A 225 -10.96 -39.99 0.41
C ALA A 225 -12.46 -39.77 0.67
N GLU A 226 -12.90 -38.51 0.77
CA GLU A 226 -14.29 -38.10 1.04
C GLU A 226 -14.84 -37.21 -0.10
N PRO A 227 -15.18 -37.78 -1.27
CA PRO A 227 -15.62 -36.98 -2.42
C PRO A 227 -16.89 -36.18 -2.13
N ALA A 228 -16.89 -34.90 -2.50
CA ALA A 228 -18.03 -34.01 -2.36
C ALA A 228 -18.30 -33.26 -3.66
N LYS A 229 -19.56 -33.24 -4.10
CA LYS A 229 -20.01 -32.45 -5.26
C LYS A 229 -20.36 -31.03 -4.81
N ILE A 230 -19.36 -30.16 -4.78
CA ILE A 230 -19.49 -28.75 -4.39
C ILE A 230 -18.86 -27.83 -5.44
N ALA A 231 -19.28 -26.57 -5.47
CA ALA A 231 -18.62 -25.56 -6.31
C ALA A 231 -17.20 -25.29 -5.80
N SER A 232 -16.26 -24.99 -6.71
CA SER A 232 -14.86 -24.68 -6.36
C SER A 232 -14.73 -23.48 -5.42
N ARG A 233 -15.61 -22.47 -5.52
CA ARG A 233 -15.69 -21.36 -4.54
C ARG A 233 -15.97 -21.85 -3.11
N LYS A 234 -16.82 -22.87 -2.96
CA LYS A 234 -17.10 -23.48 -1.65
C LYS A 234 -15.92 -24.32 -1.17
N ALA A 235 -15.26 -25.03 -2.09
CA ALA A 235 -14.01 -25.73 -1.77
C ALA A 235 -12.90 -24.75 -1.33
N SER A 236 -12.80 -23.58 -1.95
CA SER A 236 -11.89 -22.50 -1.54
C SER A 236 -12.20 -21.99 -0.13
N GLN A 237 -13.47 -21.76 0.21
CA GLN A 237 -13.87 -21.43 1.59
C GLN A 237 -13.52 -22.54 2.58
N ASN A 238 -13.72 -23.81 2.20
CA ASN A 238 -13.37 -24.94 3.05
C ASN A 238 -11.86 -24.98 3.30
N ALA A 239 -11.04 -24.72 2.27
CA ALA A 239 -9.58 -24.58 2.42
C ALA A 239 -9.20 -23.40 3.33
N LEU A 240 -9.89 -22.24 3.25
CA LEU A 240 -9.70 -21.14 4.19
C LEU A 240 -10.02 -21.54 5.64
N ASN A 241 -11.08 -22.32 5.87
CA ASN A 241 -11.39 -22.83 7.21
C ASN A 241 -10.37 -23.86 7.70
N ALA A 242 -9.79 -24.66 6.81
CA ALA A 242 -8.77 -25.64 7.15
C ALA A 242 -7.41 -25.00 7.42
N TYR A 243 -7.02 -23.97 6.66
CA TYR A 243 -5.68 -23.37 6.73
C TYR A 243 -5.63 -22.11 7.60
N GLY A 244 -6.74 -21.39 7.75
CA GLY A 244 -6.85 -20.18 8.58
C GLY A 244 -6.28 -20.33 9.99
N PRO A 245 -6.66 -21.38 10.75
CA PRO A 245 -6.11 -21.63 12.09
C PRO A 245 -4.59 -21.84 12.14
N HIS A 246 -3.99 -22.26 11.02
CA HIS A 246 -2.55 -22.55 10.94
C HIS A 246 -1.75 -21.39 10.33
N LEU A 247 -2.40 -20.41 9.69
CA LEU A 247 -1.73 -19.29 9.03
C LEU A 247 -2.21 -17.95 9.62
N PRO A 248 -1.74 -17.58 10.82
CA PRO A 248 -2.10 -16.29 11.45
C PRO A 248 -1.63 -15.07 10.63
N GLU A 249 -0.73 -15.25 9.67
CA GLU A 249 -0.31 -14.22 8.73
C GLU A 249 -1.28 -13.98 7.57
N LEU A 250 -2.38 -14.73 7.43
CA LEU A 250 -3.40 -14.41 6.43
C LEU A 250 -4.06 -13.08 6.77
N LEU A 251 -4.02 -12.14 5.82
CA LEU A 251 -4.75 -10.87 5.90
C LEU A 251 -5.48 -10.67 4.58
N GLY A 252 -6.75 -11.07 4.52
CA GLY A 252 -7.46 -11.04 3.26
C GLY A 252 -8.78 -10.34 3.28
N GLY A 253 -9.48 -10.41 2.16
CA GLY A 253 -10.72 -9.67 1.99
C GLY A 253 -11.33 -9.83 0.61
N SER A 254 -12.47 -9.18 0.43
CA SER A 254 -13.20 -9.16 -0.83
C SER A 254 -13.69 -7.75 -1.14
N ALA A 255 -13.77 -7.44 -2.43
CA ALA A 255 -14.37 -6.22 -2.94
C ALA A 255 -15.90 -6.31 -2.91
N ASP A 256 -16.49 -6.16 -1.71
CA ASP A 256 -17.94 -6.21 -1.45
C ASP A 256 -18.66 -7.52 -1.85
N LEU A 257 -17.91 -8.59 -2.09
CA LEU A 257 -18.43 -9.87 -2.58
C LEU A 257 -18.14 -11.01 -1.61
N ALA A 258 -17.89 -10.72 -0.34
CA ALA A 258 -17.57 -11.72 0.69
C ALA A 258 -18.54 -12.93 0.74
N PRO A 259 -19.88 -12.75 0.76
CA PRO A 259 -20.81 -13.89 0.76
C PRO A 259 -20.87 -14.63 -0.58
N SER A 260 -20.52 -13.98 -1.69
CA SER A 260 -20.56 -14.56 -3.04
C SER A 260 -19.27 -15.30 -3.40
N ASN A 261 -18.13 -14.73 -3.04
CA ASN A 261 -16.80 -15.30 -3.22
C ASN A 261 -16.46 -16.34 -2.13
N LEU A 262 -17.15 -16.28 -0.99
CA LEU A 262 -16.97 -17.16 0.17
C LEU A 262 -15.58 -17.02 0.81
N THR A 263 -15.17 -15.78 1.08
CA THR A 263 -13.84 -15.46 1.64
C THR A 263 -13.80 -15.35 3.17
N ILE A 264 -14.95 -15.37 3.84
CA ILE A 264 -15.04 -15.37 5.30
C ILE A 264 -14.98 -16.82 5.80
N TRP A 265 -14.08 -17.08 6.76
CA TRP A 265 -13.97 -18.32 7.52
C TRP A 265 -14.26 -18.07 9.00
N SER A 266 -14.43 -19.13 9.80
CA SER A 266 -14.90 -19.03 11.19
C SER A 266 -14.08 -18.13 12.12
N GLY A 267 -12.78 -17.94 11.85
CA GLY A 267 -11.90 -17.02 12.60
C GLY A 267 -11.60 -15.70 11.89
N SER A 268 -12.38 -15.33 10.86
CA SER A 268 -12.25 -14.02 10.21
C SER A 268 -12.72 -12.90 11.13
N THR A 269 -11.88 -11.89 11.33
CA THR A 269 -12.20 -10.69 12.13
C THR A 269 -11.85 -9.43 11.34
N SER A 270 -12.80 -8.51 11.24
CA SER A 270 -12.65 -7.25 10.50
C SER A 270 -11.60 -6.33 11.13
N ILE A 271 -10.63 -5.85 10.36
CA ILE A 271 -9.60 -4.90 10.84
C ILE A 271 -10.13 -3.50 11.16
N LYS A 272 -11.40 -3.23 10.82
CA LYS A 272 -12.09 -1.99 11.19
C LYS A 272 -12.69 -2.07 12.59
N GLU A 273 -13.15 -3.26 12.98
CA GLU A 273 -13.76 -3.52 14.29
C GLU A 273 -12.69 -3.85 15.32
N ASP A 274 -11.70 -4.67 14.94
CA ASP A 274 -10.52 -4.98 15.74
C ASP A 274 -9.26 -4.78 14.89
N PRO A 275 -8.40 -3.79 15.18
CA PRO A 275 -7.15 -3.57 14.45
C PRO A 275 -6.23 -4.79 14.38
N ALA A 276 -6.33 -5.74 15.32
CA ALA A 276 -5.56 -6.99 15.33
C ALA A 276 -6.17 -8.10 14.45
N GLY A 277 -7.32 -7.84 13.81
CA GLY A 277 -8.02 -8.77 12.93
C GLY A 277 -7.24 -9.18 11.69
N ASN A 278 -7.88 -9.97 10.83
CA ASN A 278 -7.28 -10.64 9.67
C ASN A 278 -8.14 -10.53 8.39
N TYR A 279 -9.19 -9.71 8.42
CA TYR A 279 -10.11 -9.52 7.31
C TYR A 279 -10.34 -8.04 6.97
N ILE A 280 -10.38 -7.71 5.68
CA ILE A 280 -10.57 -6.37 5.15
C ILE A 280 -11.83 -6.35 4.29
N HIS A 281 -12.80 -5.53 4.68
CA HIS A 281 -13.92 -5.16 3.80
C HIS A 281 -13.46 -4.03 2.88
N TYR A 282 -13.06 -4.36 1.65
CA TYR A 282 -12.50 -3.37 0.73
C TYR A 282 -13.56 -2.44 0.12
N GLY A 283 -14.84 -2.84 0.10
CA GLY A 283 -15.88 -2.22 -0.72
C GLY A 283 -15.67 -2.48 -2.22
N VAL A 284 -16.48 -1.87 -3.09
CA VAL A 284 -16.37 -2.04 -4.56
C VAL A 284 -15.17 -1.25 -5.10
N ARG A 285 -13.99 -1.82 -4.90
CA ARG A 285 -12.68 -1.16 -5.09
C ARG A 285 -11.64 -2.17 -5.57
N GLU A 286 -11.86 -2.84 -6.71
CA GLU A 286 -11.00 -3.95 -7.15
C GLU A 286 -9.55 -3.52 -7.39
N PHE A 287 -9.35 -2.35 -7.99
CA PHE A 287 -8.01 -1.87 -8.33
C PHE A 287 -7.27 -1.44 -7.06
N GLY A 288 -7.91 -0.64 -6.22
CA GLY A 288 -7.43 -0.22 -4.92
C GLY A 288 -7.15 -1.42 -4.00
N MET A 289 -8.07 -2.39 -3.91
CA MET A 289 -7.89 -3.65 -3.16
C MET A 289 -6.60 -4.36 -3.58
N THR A 290 -6.41 -4.55 -4.88
CA THR A 290 -5.27 -5.31 -5.40
C THR A 290 -3.95 -4.56 -5.20
N ALA A 291 -3.92 -3.24 -5.41
CA ALA A 291 -2.74 -2.42 -5.15
C ALA A 291 -2.40 -2.30 -3.65
N VAL A 292 -3.42 -2.18 -2.79
CA VAL A 292 -3.26 -2.19 -1.33
C VAL A 292 -2.66 -3.51 -0.87
N ALA A 293 -3.15 -4.65 -1.40
CA ALA A 293 -2.62 -5.96 -1.10
C ALA A 293 -1.15 -6.14 -1.56
N ASN A 294 -0.76 -5.56 -2.70
CA ASN A 294 0.66 -5.48 -3.07
C ASN A 294 1.47 -4.74 -1.99
N GLY A 295 0.97 -3.61 -1.51
CA GLY A 295 1.60 -2.86 -0.43
C GLY A 295 1.59 -3.58 0.93
N ILE A 296 0.69 -4.54 1.16
CA ILE A 296 0.71 -5.42 2.33
C ILE A 296 1.80 -6.49 2.17
N ALA A 297 1.88 -7.12 1.00
CA ALA A 297 2.92 -8.11 0.70
C ALA A 297 4.33 -7.51 0.79
N LEU A 298 4.55 -6.31 0.23
CA LEU A 298 5.83 -5.60 0.26
C LEU A 298 6.26 -5.13 1.65
N HIS A 299 5.31 -4.93 2.57
CA HIS A 299 5.63 -4.59 3.95
C HIS A 299 6.28 -5.77 4.70
N GLY A 300 5.89 -7.00 4.36
CA GLY A 300 6.23 -8.20 5.13
C GLY A 300 5.31 -8.42 6.33
N GLY A 301 5.33 -9.65 6.85
CA GLY A 301 4.53 -10.05 8.02
C GLY A 301 3.13 -10.62 7.69
N PHE A 302 2.68 -10.56 6.44
CA PHE A 302 1.38 -11.10 6.01
C PHE A 302 1.45 -11.89 4.69
N ILE A 303 0.44 -12.73 4.47
CA ILE A 303 0.06 -13.33 3.19
C ILE A 303 -1.31 -12.73 2.81
N PRO A 304 -1.34 -11.70 1.94
CA PRO A 304 -2.60 -11.13 1.53
C PRO A 304 -3.35 -12.05 0.58
N TYR A 305 -4.67 -12.14 0.77
CA TYR A 305 -5.58 -12.68 -0.24
C TYR A 305 -6.68 -11.68 -0.60
N THR A 306 -6.99 -11.57 -1.88
CA THR A 306 -7.97 -10.63 -2.41
C THR A 306 -8.99 -11.36 -3.27
N SER A 307 -10.22 -10.85 -3.35
CA SER A 307 -11.27 -11.56 -4.08
C SER A 307 -12.31 -10.64 -4.71
N THR A 308 -12.73 -11.04 -5.91
CA THR A 308 -13.87 -10.48 -6.67
C THR A 308 -14.34 -11.53 -7.70
N PHE A 309 -15.32 -11.21 -8.54
CA PHE A 309 -15.65 -12.05 -9.70
C PHE A 309 -14.53 -12.00 -10.75
N LEU A 310 -14.33 -13.10 -11.47
CA LEU A 310 -13.25 -13.22 -12.46
C LEU A 310 -13.35 -12.17 -13.57
N MET A 311 -14.55 -11.69 -13.91
CA MET A 311 -14.70 -10.59 -14.86
C MET A 311 -13.95 -9.32 -14.38
N PHE A 312 -14.09 -8.96 -13.11
CA PHE A 312 -13.62 -7.68 -12.58
C PHE A 312 -12.12 -7.62 -12.28
N VAL A 313 -11.36 -8.69 -12.56
CA VAL A 313 -9.90 -8.57 -12.67
C VAL A 313 -9.48 -7.56 -13.74
N GLU A 314 -10.37 -7.23 -14.70
CA GLU A 314 -10.11 -6.17 -15.68
C GLU A 314 -9.97 -4.80 -15.02
N TYR A 315 -10.75 -4.50 -13.97
CA TYR A 315 -10.59 -3.28 -13.17
C TYR A 315 -9.23 -3.25 -12.47
N ALA A 316 -8.78 -4.40 -11.96
CA ALA A 316 -7.54 -4.52 -11.19
C ALA A 316 -6.30 -4.90 -12.03
N ARG A 317 -6.41 -4.94 -13.36
CA ARG A 317 -5.48 -5.68 -14.22
C ARG A 317 -4.04 -5.23 -14.06
N ASN A 318 -3.83 -3.91 -13.97
CA ASN A 318 -2.49 -3.35 -13.83
C ASN A 318 -1.90 -3.64 -12.44
N ALA A 319 -2.69 -3.56 -11.36
CA ALA A 319 -2.22 -3.96 -10.02
C ALA A 319 -1.85 -5.44 -9.96
N ALA A 320 -2.61 -6.32 -10.63
CA ALA A 320 -2.27 -7.73 -10.73
C ALA A 320 -0.96 -7.96 -11.53
N ARG A 321 -0.75 -7.20 -12.61
CA ARG A 321 0.52 -7.20 -13.35
C ARG A 321 1.68 -6.74 -12.46
N MET A 322 1.48 -5.70 -11.64
CA MET A 322 2.50 -5.20 -10.72
C MET A 322 2.84 -6.21 -9.63
N ALA A 323 1.87 -6.97 -9.11
CA ALA A 323 2.12 -8.06 -8.17
C ALA A 323 3.13 -9.06 -8.75
N ALA A 324 2.90 -9.50 -10.00
CA ALA A 324 3.79 -10.41 -10.71
C ALA A 324 5.17 -9.80 -10.96
N LEU A 325 5.24 -8.55 -11.43
CA LEU A 325 6.50 -7.85 -11.72
C LEU A 325 7.36 -7.69 -10.46
N MET A 326 6.74 -7.35 -9.32
CA MET A 326 7.42 -7.16 -8.04
C MET A 326 7.71 -8.48 -7.31
N LYS A 327 7.26 -9.62 -7.85
CA LYS A 327 7.31 -10.94 -7.18
C LYS A 327 6.63 -10.91 -5.80
N ALA A 328 5.54 -10.15 -5.69
CA ALA A 328 4.78 -10.02 -4.45
C ALA A 328 3.97 -11.30 -4.19
N ARG A 329 4.10 -11.87 -2.99
CA ARG A 329 3.32 -13.05 -2.58
C ARG A 329 1.89 -12.62 -2.23
N GLN A 330 0.95 -12.83 -3.15
CA GLN A 330 -0.48 -12.54 -2.99
C GLN A 330 -1.33 -13.67 -3.60
N ILE A 331 -2.42 -14.03 -2.93
CA ILE A 331 -3.39 -15.01 -3.43
C ILE A 331 -4.61 -14.26 -3.97
N MET A 332 -4.87 -14.37 -5.28
CA MET A 332 -6.03 -13.73 -5.92
C MET A 332 -7.13 -14.77 -6.16
N VAL A 333 -8.21 -14.70 -5.37
CA VAL A 333 -9.35 -15.61 -5.43
C VAL A 333 -10.40 -15.03 -6.38
N TYR A 334 -10.44 -15.51 -7.60
CA TYR A 334 -11.45 -15.14 -8.59
C TYR A 334 -12.52 -16.23 -8.70
N THR A 335 -13.79 -15.86 -8.56
CA THR A 335 -14.94 -16.78 -8.63
C THR A 335 -15.86 -16.42 -9.80
N HIS A 336 -16.91 -17.21 -10.05
CA HIS A 336 -17.85 -16.98 -11.17
C HIS A 336 -17.09 -16.92 -12.51
N ASP A 337 -16.41 -18.02 -12.80
CA ASP A 337 -15.31 -18.11 -13.77
C ASP A 337 -15.78 -18.25 -15.23
N SER A 338 -17.06 -18.50 -15.46
CA SER A 338 -17.57 -18.93 -16.77
C SER A 338 -19.04 -18.58 -16.97
N ILE A 339 -19.59 -18.98 -18.12
CA ILE A 339 -21.03 -18.94 -18.40
C ILE A 339 -21.89 -19.69 -17.37
N GLY A 340 -21.29 -20.59 -16.57
CA GLY A 340 -21.95 -21.33 -15.51
C GLY A 340 -22.53 -20.47 -14.38
N LEU A 341 -22.19 -19.17 -14.32
CA LEU A 341 -22.81 -18.23 -13.38
C LEU A 341 -24.29 -17.96 -13.69
N GLY A 342 -24.75 -18.22 -14.92
CA GLY A 342 -26.16 -18.09 -15.29
C GLY A 342 -26.58 -16.65 -15.57
N GLU A 343 -27.62 -16.19 -14.88
CA GLU A 343 -28.55 -15.14 -15.27
C GLU A 343 -27.96 -13.71 -15.32
N ASP A 344 -26.83 -13.43 -14.66
CA ASP A 344 -26.22 -12.08 -14.64
C ASP A 344 -25.68 -11.62 -16.03
N GLY A 345 -25.69 -12.52 -17.01
CA GLY A 345 -25.53 -12.17 -18.42
C GLY A 345 -24.09 -11.86 -18.85
N PRO A 346 -23.91 -11.39 -20.10
CA PRO A 346 -22.59 -11.30 -20.75
C PRO A 346 -21.63 -10.30 -20.10
N THR A 347 -22.12 -9.32 -19.34
CA THR A 347 -21.28 -8.34 -18.63
C THR A 347 -20.58 -8.93 -17.41
N HIS A 348 -21.08 -10.04 -16.87
CA HIS A 348 -20.50 -10.76 -15.72
C HIS A 348 -19.81 -12.07 -16.13
N ARG A 349 -20.17 -12.61 -17.30
CA ARG A 349 -19.62 -13.86 -17.84
C ARG A 349 -18.28 -13.61 -18.54
N ARG A 350 -17.20 -14.16 -18.00
CA ARG A 350 -15.89 -14.17 -18.66
C ARG A 350 -15.96 -15.01 -19.96
N TRP A 351 -15.74 -14.39 -21.12
CA TRP A 351 -15.74 -15.06 -22.43
C TRP A 351 -14.34 -15.20 -23.04
N ASN A 352 -13.45 -14.22 -22.85
CA ASN A 352 -12.10 -14.19 -23.44
C ASN A 352 -10.99 -14.16 -22.37
N SER A 353 -9.94 -14.95 -22.59
CA SER A 353 -8.63 -14.99 -21.89
C SER A 353 -8.51 -15.74 -20.56
N TRP A 354 -8.71 -17.06 -20.62
CA TRP A 354 -7.60 -17.97 -20.34
C TRP A 354 -7.44 -18.80 -21.62
N PRO A 355 -6.29 -18.79 -22.33
CA PRO A 355 -5.95 -20.02 -23.03
C PRO A 355 -5.84 -21.05 -21.90
N VAL A 356 -6.83 -21.94 -21.82
CA VAL A 356 -6.71 -23.14 -21.01
C VAL A 356 -5.40 -23.76 -21.47
N CYS A 357 -4.36 -23.71 -20.64
CA CYS A 357 -3.23 -24.62 -20.81
C CYS A 357 -3.81 -26.00 -20.55
N GLY A 358 -4.28 -26.62 -21.64
CA GLY A 358 -4.55 -28.05 -21.71
C GLY A 358 -3.26 -28.85 -21.71
#